data_AF-A0A392RPR1-F1
#
_entry.id   AF-A0A392RPR1-F1
#
_cell.length_a   1.000
_cell.length_b   1.000
_cell.length_c   1.000
_cell.angle_alpha   90.00
_cell.angle_beta   90.00
_cell.angle_gamma   90.00
#
_symmetry.space_group_name_H-M   'P 1'
#
loop_
_entity.id
_entity.type
_entity.pdbx_description
1 polymer ?
#
loop_
_entity_poly.entity_id
_entity_poly.type
_entity_poly.pdbx_seq_one_letter_code
_entity_poly.pdbx_strand_id
1 'polypeptide(L)'
;MNGENPITYVHRYYNKMCYKDCYDQIISPINGENRWPKTEFPHVLPPQFKRGPGRPKKLRRRDPDEGRRENGKWSRSNTRNNCKRCGRPDHNKKTCKNPAVKEVVRPTTQQSQTVT
;
A
#
# COMPACT_ATOMS: atom_id res chain seq x y z
N MET A 1 -20.69 28.16 -59.21
CA MET A 1 -20.03 27.17 -58.33
C MET A 1 -19.75 25.95 -59.19
N ASN A 2 -18.48 25.70 -59.48
CA ASN A 2 -18.08 24.64 -60.40
C ASN A 2 -18.42 23.29 -59.76
N GLY A 3 -19.26 22.49 -60.42
CA GLY A 3 -19.73 21.19 -59.96
C GLY A 3 -18.66 20.10 -60.01
N GLU A 4 -17.48 20.40 -59.47
CA GLU A 4 -16.35 19.47 -59.45
C GLU A 4 -16.63 18.32 -58.49
N ASN A 5 -16.24 17.12 -58.93
CA ASN A 5 -16.44 15.91 -58.14
C ASN A 5 -15.40 15.87 -57.00
N PRO A 6 -15.81 15.90 -55.73
CA PRO A 6 -14.89 15.93 -54.59
C PRO A 6 -13.96 14.70 -54.50
N ILE A 7 -14.29 13.61 -55.21
CA ILE A 7 -13.48 12.39 -55.26
C ILE A 7 -12.12 12.62 -55.93
N THR A 8 -11.97 13.62 -56.80
CA THR A 8 -10.69 13.91 -57.48
C THR A 8 -9.61 14.47 -56.56
N TYR A 9 -10.00 15.00 -55.40
CA TYR A 9 -9.11 15.53 -54.37
C TYR A 9 -8.67 14.47 -53.35
N VAL A 10 -9.24 13.27 -53.43
CA VAL A 10 -8.96 12.17 -52.51
C VAL A 10 -7.75 11.39 -53.01
N HIS A 11 -6.78 11.17 -52.12
CA HIS A 11 -5.60 10.38 -52.45
C HIS A 11 -5.99 8.94 -52.82
N ARG A 12 -5.33 8.37 -53.85
CA ARG A 12 -5.62 7.03 -54.39
C ARG A 12 -5.75 5.93 -53.31
N TYR A 13 -4.94 5.99 -52.25
CA TYR A 13 -4.98 5.02 -51.14
C TYR A 13 -6.33 4.92 -50.43
N TYR A 14 -7.15 5.98 -50.45
CA TYR A 14 -8.48 5.97 -49.84
C TYR A 14 -9.57 5.49 -50.80
N ASN A 15 -9.22 5.11 -52.03
CA ASN A 15 -10.20 4.55 -52.97
C ASN A 15 -10.57 3.12 -52.60
N LYS A 16 -11.85 2.79 -52.81
CA LYS A 16 -12.42 1.46 -52.58
C LYS A 16 -11.64 0.35 -53.30
N MET A 17 -11.09 0.63 -54.49
CA MET A 17 -10.25 -0.31 -55.23
C MET A 17 -9.00 -0.67 -54.43
N CYS A 18 -8.23 0.33 -53.98
CA CYS A 18 -7.04 0.08 -53.18
C CYS A 18 -7.34 -0.61 -51.85
N TYR A 19 -8.48 -0.29 -51.21
CA TYR A 19 -8.92 -1.02 -50.03
C TYR A 19 -9.16 -2.50 -50.33
N LYS A 20 -9.86 -2.82 -51.42
CA LYS A 20 -10.05 -4.21 -51.85
C LYS A 20 -8.72 -4.88 -52.14
N ASP A 21 -7.85 -4.26 -52.95
CA ASP A 21 -6.54 -4.81 -53.30
C ASP A 21 -5.69 -5.13 -52.05
N CYS A 22 -5.73 -4.27 -51.03
CA CYS A 22 -5.03 -4.49 -49.75
C CYS A 22 -5.53 -5.71 -48.97
N TYR A 23 -6.83 -6.00 -49.05
CA TYR A 23 -7.48 -7.07 -48.29
C TYR A 23 -7.97 -8.23 -49.16
N ASP A 24 -7.59 -8.25 -50.45
CA ASP A 24 -7.96 -9.29 -51.40
C ASP A 24 -7.24 -10.62 -51.10
N GLN A 25 -6.06 -10.51 -50.49
CA GLN A 25 -5.25 -11.68 -50.15
C GLN A 25 -5.88 -12.49 -49.01
N ILE A 26 -6.13 -13.76 -49.30
CA ILE A 26 -6.61 -14.72 -48.32
C ILE A 26 -5.46 -15.07 -47.37
N ILE A 27 -5.63 -14.78 -46.08
CA ILE A 27 -4.75 -15.30 -45.04
C ILE A 27 -5.02 -16.79 -44.93
N SER A 28 -4.08 -17.60 -45.41
CA SER A 28 -4.16 -19.06 -45.25
C SER A 28 -4.11 -19.42 -43.77
N PRO A 29 -4.95 -20.34 -43.29
CA PRO A 29 -4.91 -20.76 -41.91
C PRO A 29 -3.53 -21.39 -41.61
N ILE A 30 -2.96 -21.00 -40.48
CA ILE A 30 -1.75 -21.65 -39.96
C ILE A 30 -2.16 -23.05 -39.50
N ASN A 31 -1.38 -24.06 -39.91
CA ASN A 31 -1.60 -25.44 -39.45
C ASN A 31 -1.56 -25.51 -37.91
N GLY A 32 -2.27 -26.47 -37.33
CA GLY A 32 -2.21 -26.72 -35.89
C GLY A 32 -0.83 -27.20 -35.43
N GLU A 33 -0.57 -27.07 -34.12
CA GLU A 33 0.69 -27.48 -33.48
C GLU A 33 1.11 -28.91 -33.82
N ASN A 34 0.13 -29.81 -33.99
CA ASN A 34 0.35 -31.21 -34.37
C ASN A 34 1.02 -31.41 -35.73
N ARG A 35 1.00 -30.41 -36.62
CA ARG A 35 1.64 -30.46 -37.95
C ARG A 35 2.91 -29.62 -38.02
N TRP A 36 3.31 -28.95 -36.94
CA TRP A 36 4.52 -28.15 -36.94
C TRP A 36 5.75 -29.07 -36.94
N PRO A 37 6.81 -28.70 -37.69
CA PRO A 37 8.06 -29.47 -37.67
C PRO A 37 8.64 -29.43 -36.26
N LYS A 38 9.05 -30.58 -35.74
CA LYS A 38 9.80 -30.65 -34.48
C LYS A 38 11.18 -30.07 -34.73
N THR A 39 11.54 -29.06 -33.94
CA THR A 39 12.86 -28.44 -34.00
C THR A 39 13.80 -29.11 -32.99
N GLU A 40 15.07 -29.26 -33.36
CA GLU A 40 16.13 -29.71 -32.43
C GLU A 40 16.64 -28.57 -31.53
N PHE A 41 16.14 -27.36 -31.74
CA PHE A 41 16.49 -26.19 -30.95
C PHE A 41 15.99 -26.35 -29.50
N PRO A 42 16.74 -25.81 -28.53
CA PRO A 42 16.29 -25.80 -27.14
C PRO A 42 14.95 -25.07 -27.02
N HIS A 43 14.08 -25.57 -26.15
CA HIS A 43 12.82 -24.92 -25.83
C HIS A 43 13.08 -23.50 -25.34
N VAL A 44 12.37 -22.54 -25.93
CA VAL A 44 12.40 -21.15 -25.48
C VAL A 44 11.82 -21.09 -24.08
N LEU A 45 12.65 -20.81 -23.09
CA LEU A 45 12.18 -20.59 -21.73
C LEU A 45 11.37 -19.29 -21.67
N PRO A 46 10.30 -19.24 -20.86
CA PRO A 46 9.58 -18.00 -20.66
C PRO A 46 10.54 -16.92 -20.13
N PRO A 47 10.30 -15.65 -20.48
CA PRO A 47 11.05 -14.55 -19.87
C PRO A 47 11.01 -14.65 -18.35
N GLN A 48 12.14 -14.38 -17.71
CA GLN A 48 12.18 -14.36 -16.25
C GLN A 48 11.28 -13.25 -15.71
N PHE A 49 10.17 -13.64 -15.10
CA PHE A 49 9.24 -12.68 -14.51
C PHE A 49 9.88 -12.00 -13.30
N LYS A 50 10.10 -10.68 -13.39
CA LYS A 50 10.52 -9.85 -12.26
C LYS A 50 9.28 -9.22 -11.63
N ARG A 51 9.12 -9.39 -10.33
CA ARG A 51 8.13 -8.61 -9.56
C ARG A 51 8.58 -7.15 -9.59
N GLY A 52 7.72 -6.27 -10.10
CA GLY A 52 7.93 -4.83 -10.00
C GLY A 52 7.97 -4.38 -8.53
N PRO A 53 8.46 -3.15 -8.25
CA PRO A 53 8.35 -2.58 -6.93
C PRO A 53 6.88 -2.59 -6.48
N GLY A 54 6.66 -3.05 -5.25
CA GLY A 54 5.32 -3.06 -4.67
C GLY A 54 4.77 -1.64 -4.52
N ARG A 55 3.47 -1.56 -4.21
CA ARG A 55 2.81 -0.28 -3.93
C ARG A 55 3.60 0.50 -2.86
N PRO A 56 3.88 1.80 -3.07
CA PRO A 56 4.50 2.64 -2.06
C PRO A 56 3.71 2.61 -0.74
N LYS A 57 4.43 2.62 0.39
CA LYS A 57 3.82 2.60 1.71
C LYS A 57 2.98 3.86 1.92
N LYS A 58 1.77 3.72 2.46
CA LYS A 58 0.87 4.85 2.78
C LYS A 58 1.50 5.88 3.74
N LEU A 59 2.37 5.44 4.65
CA LEU A 59 3.12 6.31 5.56
C LEU A 59 4.62 6.24 5.26
N ARG A 60 5.24 7.39 5.01
CA ARG A 60 6.68 7.55 4.79
C ARG A 60 7.48 7.18 6.06
N ARG A 61 8.67 6.59 5.90
CA ARG A 61 9.66 6.48 7.00
C ARG A 61 10.26 7.86 7.24
N ARG A 62 10.24 8.33 8.48
CA ARG A 62 10.91 9.57 8.90
C ARG A 62 12.39 9.32 9.12
N ASP A 63 13.23 10.27 8.74
CA ASP A 63 14.65 10.24 9.08
C ASP A 63 14.87 10.53 10.58
N PRO A 64 16.01 10.11 11.17
CA PRO A 64 16.28 10.31 12.59
C PRO A 64 16.26 11.77 13.04
N ASP A 65 16.57 12.70 12.13
CA ASP A 65 16.59 14.14 12.36
C ASP A 65 15.19 14.79 12.22
N GLU A 66 14.19 14.04 11.72
CA GLU A 66 12.83 14.55 11.66
C GLU A 66 12.15 14.46 13.02
N GLY A 67 11.99 15.61 13.67
CA GLY A 67 11.26 15.73 14.94
C GLY A 67 9.89 15.04 14.92
N ARG A 68 9.61 14.27 15.97
CA ARG A 68 8.31 13.62 16.18
C ARG A 68 7.27 14.71 16.38
N ARG A 69 6.43 14.97 15.36
CA ARG A 69 5.17 15.72 15.58
C ARG A 69 4.24 14.81 16.37
N GLU A 70 4.45 14.81 17.69
CA GLU A 70 3.59 14.14 18.65
C GLU A 70 2.27 14.91 18.65
N ASN A 71 1.22 14.29 18.11
CA ASN A 71 -0.15 14.81 18.18
C ASN A 71 -0.54 15.00 19.66
N GLY A 72 -0.24 16.16 20.24
CA GLY A 72 -0.75 16.70 21.50
C GLY A 72 -0.62 15.84 22.76
N LYS A 73 0.11 14.71 22.74
CA LYS A 73 0.14 13.76 23.86
C LYS A 73 1.56 13.55 24.31
N TRP A 74 1.94 14.22 25.39
CA TRP A 74 3.22 14.04 26.07
C TRP A 74 3.58 12.56 26.23
N SER A 75 4.75 12.16 25.70
CA SER A 75 5.32 10.84 25.97
C SER A 75 5.40 10.60 27.49
N ARG A 76 4.88 9.46 27.94
CA ARG A 76 5.02 8.97 29.33
C ARG A 76 6.45 8.56 29.70
N SER A 77 7.44 8.87 28.87
CA SER A 77 8.86 8.50 29.04
C SER A 77 9.45 8.86 30.39
N ASN A 78 8.87 9.80 31.15
CA ASN A 78 9.41 10.22 32.46
C ASN A 78 8.48 9.98 33.66
N THR A 79 7.41 9.16 33.52
CA THR A 79 6.54 8.83 34.65
C THR A 79 6.93 7.46 35.25
N ARG A 80 7.58 7.48 36.40
CA ARG A 80 7.95 6.25 37.13
C ARG A 80 6.70 5.70 37.85
N ASN A 81 6.22 4.53 37.43
CA ASN A 81 5.05 3.90 38.03
C ASN A 81 5.43 3.25 39.37
N ASN A 82 4.68 3.56 40.42
CA ASN A 82 4.86 2.97 41.75
C ASN A 82 4.02 1.70 41.91
N CYS A 83 4.56 0.71 42.62
CA CYS A 83 3.87 -0.54 42.90
C CYS A 83 2.64 -0.31 43.79
N LYS A 84 1.44 -0.69 43.32
CA LYS A 84 0.20 -0.56 44.12
C LYS A 84 0.15 -1.39 45.41
N ARG A 85 1.05 -2.37 45.59
CA ARG A 85 1.10 -3.21 46.81
C ARG A 85 2.00 -2.60 47.89
N CYS A 86 3.19 -2.12 47.51
CA CYS A 86 4.19 -1.65 48.48
C CYS A 86 4.60 -0.17 48.30
N GLY A 87 4.01 0.55 47.35
CA GLY A 87 4.27 1.96 47.05
C GLY A 87 5.63 2.30 46.42
N ARG A 88 6.54 1.33 46.30
CA ARG A 88 7.90 1.58 45.79
C ARG A 88 7.95 1.55 44.26
N PRO A 89 8.78 2.39 43.62
CA PRO A 89 9.06 2.30 42.18
C PRO A 89 9.82 1.00 41.87
N ASP A 90 10.07 0.74 40.59
CA ASP A 90 10.93 -0.35 40.06
C ASP A 90 10.23 -1.69 39.76
N HIS A 91 9.05 -1.95 40.34
CA HIS A 91 8.35 -3.22 40.09
C HIS A 91 6.83 -3.06 40.14
N ASN A 92 6.12 -4.05 39.58
CA ASN A 92 4.66 -4.06 39.52
C ASN A 92 4.08 -4.97 40.62
N LYS A 93 2.78 -4.80 40.95
CA LYS A 93 2.09 -5.61 41.98
C LYS A 93 2.26 -7.12 41.80
N LYS A 94 2.33 -7.60 40.55
CA LYS A 94 2.50 -9.02 40.22
C LYS A 94 3.88 -9.57 40.61
N THR A 95 4.94 -8.75 40.54
CA THR A 95 6.32 -9.15 40.85
C THR A 95 6.80 -8.62 42.21
N CYS A 96 5.90 -8.01 42.99
CA CYS A 96 6.19 -7.42 44.28
C CYS A 96 6.38 -8.51 45.35
N LYS A 97 7.62 -8.62 45.85
CA LYS A 97 8.01 -9.49 46.98
C LYS A 97 7.85 -8.81 48.35
N ASN A 98 7.58 -7.50 48.37
CA ASN A 98 7.41 -6.74 49.60
C ASN A 98 6.01 -6.93 50.19
N PRO A 99 5.86 -6.84 51.54
CA PRO A 99 4.55 -6.90 52.18
C PRO A 99 3.65 -5.76 51.71
N ALA A 100 2.34 -5.98 51.74
CA ALA A 100 1.37 -4.93 51.44
C ALA A 100 1.48 -3.82 52.48
N VAL A 101 1.48 -2.56 52.03
CA VAL A 101 1.34 -1.44 52.98
C VAL A 101 -0.05 -1.57 53.61
N LYS A 102 -0.11 -1.65 54.94
CA LYS A 102 -1.38 -1.55 55.66
C LYS A 102 -1.92 -0.16 55.40
N GLU A 103 -3.12 -0.05 54.85
CA GLU A 103 -3.84 1.21 54.69
C GLU A 103 -3.91 1.88 56.07
N VAL A 104 -3.06 2.87 56.33
CA VAL A 104 -3.31 3.81 57.42
C VAL A 104 -4.42 4.69 56.88
N VAL A 105 -5.65 4.38 57.28
CA VAL A 105 -6.82 5.21 57.05
C VAL A 105 -6.46 6.62 57.52
N ARG A 106 -6.18 7.51 56.56
CA ARG A 106 -6.09 8.93 56.86
C ARG A 106 -7.50 9.34 57.29
N PRO A 107 -7.68 9.98 58.46
CA PRO A 107 -9.02 10.38 58.88
C PRO A 107 -9.60 11.31 57.84
N THR A 108 -10.77 10.94 57.32
CA THR A 108 -11.58 11.75 56.41
C THR A 108 -11.98 13.03 57.14
N THR A 109 -11.28 14.13 56.87
CA THR A 109 -11.77 15.46 57.24
C THR A 109 -12.97 15.77 56.37
N GLN A 110 -14.17 15.66 56.96
CA GLN A 110 -15.39 16.19 56.37
C GLN A 110 -15.27 17.72 56.32
N GLN A 111 -15.47 18.32 55.15
CA GLN A 111 -15.85 19.73 55.08
C GLN A 111 -17.08 19.88 54.20
N SER A 112 -17.99 20.63 54.79
CA SER A 112 -19.39 20.80 54.51
C SER A 112 -19.67 21.55 53.21
N GLN A 113 -20.88 21.33 52.70
CA GLN A 113 -21.50 22.14 51.66
C GLN A 113 -21.61 23.60 52.11
N THR A 114 -21.41 24.53 51.17
CA THR A 114 -22.11 25.82 51.19
C THR A 114 -22.63 26.12 49.80
N VAL A 115 -23.94 26.29 49.75
CA VAL A 115 -24.76 26.87 48.68
C VAL A 115 -24.51 28.38 48.62
N THR A 116 -24.38 28.95 47.42
CA THR A 116 -24.97 30.23 47.00
C THR A 116 -25.06 30.22 45.48
#